data_AF-A0A7C7XHI3-F1
#
_entry.id   AF-A0A7C7XHI3-F1
#
_cell.length_a   1.000
_cell.length_b   1.000
_cell.length_c   1.000
_cell.angle_alpha   90.00
_cell.angle_beta   90.00
_cell.angle_gamma   90.00
#
_symmetry.space_group_name_H-M   'P 1'
#
loop_
_entity.id
_entity.type
_entity.pdbx_description
1 polymer ?
#
loop_
_entity_poly.entity_id
_entity_poly.type
_entity_poly.pdbx_seq_one_letter_code
_entity_poly.pdbx_strand_id
1 'polypeptide(L)'
;MKIGLMFLFSDLSHLPQDRVFSEILEEIDYAAELGFDSVWVPEHHYATPGIIGNPLLLATAISQRTKRINIGTAAVVLPFQHPLRIAEDAALIDELSGGRFSLGVERGWQVPEFEAFQIDQTASRGMFAEAMEIIQKAWTEESFSYEGEYRSFKDVSVYPKPVQKPHPPIYQTVVTPGSYDRAGSQGLSIIRSLNFVSIDTVEAGTNLYEA
;
A
#
# COMPACT_ATOMS: atom_id res chain seq x y z
N MET A 1 -17.65 -14.05 1.80
CA MET A 1 -16.38 -13.96 1.07
C MET A 1 -16.46 -12.75 0.15
N LYS A 2 -15.43 -11.87 0.16
CA LYS A 2 -15.31 -10.74 -0.76
C LYS A 2 -14.35 -11.11 -1.88
N ILE A 3 -14.58 -10.63 -3.10
CA ILE A 3 -13.77 -10.93 -4.28
C ILE A 3 -13.31 -9.61 -4.90
N GLY A 4 -11.99 -9.45 -5.07
CA GLY A 4 -11.38 -8.28 -5.69
C GLY A 4 -10.47 -8.63 -6.86
N LEU A 5 -10.08 -7.60 -7.61
CA LEU A 5 -9.12 -7.69 -8.70
C LEU A 5 -7.79 -7.07 -8.29
N MET A 6 -6.68 -7.66 -8.73
CA MET A 6 -5.35 -7.08 -8.60
C MET A 6 -4.74 -6.94 -9.99
N PHE A 7 -4.41 -5.71 -10.38
CA PHE A 7 -3.78 -5.43 -11.67
C PHE A 7 -2.28 -5.33 -11.47
N LEU A 8 -1.51 -6.32 -11.95
CA LEU A 8 -0.06 -6.38 -11.70
C LEU A 8 0.76 -5.42 -12.58
N PHE A 9 0.19 -4.95 -13.69
CA PHE A 9 0.88 -4.11 -14.67
C PHE A 9 2.20 -4.73 -15.19
N SER A 10 2.28 -6.06 -15.20
CA SER A 10 3.49 -6.80 -15.56
C SER A 10 3.69 -6.90 -17.05
N ASP A 11 4.93 -6.63 -17.48
CA ASP A 11 5.34 -6.72 -18.88
C ASP A 11 4.51 -5.84 -19.84
N LEU A 12 4.06 -4.67 -19.37
CA LEU A 12 3.27 -3.73 -20.19
C LEU A 12 4.09 -2.53 -20.71
N SER A 13 5.38 -2.44 -20.36
CA SER A 13 6.24 -1.30 -20.72
C SER A 13 6.48 -1.17 -22.23
N HIS A 14 6.34 -2.27 -22.98
CA HIS A 14 6.56 -2.32 -24.41
C HIS A 14 5.32 -1.94 -25.25
N LEU A 15 4.16 -1.76 -24.60
CA LEU A 15 2.90 -1.42 -25.26
C LEU A 15 2.67 0.11 -25.32
N PRO A 16 1.74 0.60 -26.16
CA PRO A 16 1.29 2.00 -26.10
C PRO A 16 0.65 2.31 -24.74
N GLN A 17 1.27 3.20 -23.97
CA GLN A 17 0.90 3.43 -22.57
C GLN A 17 -0.47 4.08 -22.42
N ASP A 18 -0.83 4.99 -23.32
CA ASP A 18 -2.16 5.60 -23.40
C ASP A 18 -3.26 4.52 -23.48
N ARG A 19 -3.05 3.52 -24.33
CA ARG A 19 -3.96 2.39 -24.50
C ARG A 19 -4.02 1.54 -23.23
N VAL A 20 -2.87 1.13 -22.69
CA VAL A 20 -2.77 0.31 -21.46
C VAL A 20 -3.58 0.93 -20.32
N PHE A 21 -3.37 2.21 -20.04
CA PHE A 21 -4.10 2.88 -18.97
C PHE A 21 -5.57 3.06 -19.29
N SER A 22 -5.95 3.37 -20.52
CA SER A 22 -7.36 3.52 -20.90
C SER A 22 -8.14 2.20 -20.74
N GLU A 23 -7.58 1.08 -21.20
CA GLU A 23 -8.23 -0.23 -21.16
C GLU A 23 -8.31 -0.74 -19.71
N ILE A 24 -7.25 -0.62 -18.91
CA ILE A 24 -7.29 -1.05 -17.50
C ILE A 24 -8.28 -0.22 -16.68
N LEU A 25 -8.35 1.09 -16.89
CA LEU A 25 -9.33 1.93 -16.20
C LEU A 25 -10.76 1.59 -16.63
N GLU A 26 -10.99 1.22 -17.89
CA GLU A 26 -12.29 0.73 -18.37
C GLU A 26 -12.65 -0.63 -17.76
N GLU A 27 -11.69 -1.55 -17.66
CA GLU A 27 -11.87 -2.84 -16.97
C GLU A 27 -12.24 -2.65 -15.49
N ILE A 28 -11.64 -1.67 -14.81
CA ILE A 28 -11.98 -1.34 -13.42
C ILE A 28 -13.40 -0.80 -13.31
N ASP A 29 -13.86 -0.01 -14.27
CA ASP A 29 -15.24 0.47 -14.31
C ASP A 29 -16.22 -0.69 -14.49
N TYR A 30 -15.95 -1.62 -15.43
CA TYR A 30 -16.77 -2.82 -15.59
C TYR A 30 -16.72 -3.74 -14.37
N ALA A 31 -15.55 -3.90 -13.75
CA ALA A 31 -15.41 -4.68 -12.52
C ALA A 31 -16.22 -4.08 -11.39
N ALA A 32 -16.23 -2.74 -11.29
CA ALA A 32 -17.17 -2.06 -10.43
C ALA A 32 -18.57 -2.50 -10.84
N GLU A 33 -19.06 -2.25 -12.06
CA GLU A 33 -20.39 -2.64 -12.56
C GLU A 33 -20.84 -4.06 -12.20
N LEU A 34 -19.97 -5.04 -12.40
CA LEU A 34 -20.21 -6.47 -12.19
C LEU A 34 -20.29 -6.90 -10.72
N GLY A 35 -19.91 -6.05 -9.77
CA GLY A 35 -20.04 -6.35 -8.33
C GLY A 35 -18.79 -6.88 -7.66
N PHE A 36 -17.60 -6.65 -8.23
CA PHE A 36 -16.36 -6.88 -7.50
C PHE A 36 -16.26 -5.93 -6.30
N ASP A 37 -15.74 -6.44 -5.18
CA ASP A 37 -15.68 -5.71 -3.91
C ASP A 37 -14.53 -4.71 -3.85
N SER A 38 -13.41 -5.01 -4.53
CA SER A 38 -12.19 -4.21 -4.43
C SER A 38 -11.30 -4.30 -5.67
N VAL A 39 -10.51 -3.26 -5.90
CA VAL A 39 -9.38 -3.26 -6.83
C VAL A 39 -8.09 -2.92 -6.08
N TRP A 40 -7.02 -3.62 -6.41
CA TRP A 40 -5.71 -3.48 -5.77
C TRP A 40 -4.62 -3.15 -6.80
N VAL A 41 -3.79 -2.15 -6.48
CA VAL A 41 -2.73 -1.66 -7.39
C VAL A 41 -1.33 -1.77 -6.75
N PRO A 42 -0.33 -2.32 -7.47
CA PRO A 42 1.01 -2.57 -6.94
C PRO A 42 1.94 -1.36 -7.10
N GLU A 43 3.10 -1.43 -6.46
CA GLU A 43 4.23 -0.53 -6.67
C GLU A 43 5.42 -1.31 -7.23
N HIS A 44 5.96 -0.85 -8.36
CA HIS A 44 7.21 -1.32 -8.96
C HIS A 44 7.90 -0.19 -9.70
N HIS A 45 9.23 -0.18 -9.69
CA HIS A 45 10.02 0.92 -10.24
C HIS A 45 10.97 0.45 -11.34
N TYR A 46 11.26 1.35 -12.28
CA TYR A 46 12.33 1.19 -13.28
C TYR A 46 12.20 -0.01 -14.23
N ALA A 47 10.99 -0.59 -14.33
CA ALA A 47 10.55 -1.70 -15.17
C ALA A 47 10.99 -3.12 -14.73
N THR A 48 10.02 -4.02 -14.78
CA THR A 48 9.99 -5.39 -14.22
C THR A 48 9.95 -5.42 -12.69
N PRO A 49 8.94 -6.05 -12.07
CA PRO A 49 7.80 -6.76 -12.68
C PRO A 49 6.58 -5.86 -12.95
N GLY A 50 6.67 -4.53 -12.88
CA GLY A 50 5.53 -3.63 -13.16
C GLY A 50 5.92 -2.24 -13.65
N ILE A 51 4.93 -1.47 -14.13
CA ILE A 51 5.11 -0.10 -14.67
C ILE A 51 4.52 1.01 -13.79
N ILE A 52 4.07 0.68 -12.57
CA ILE A 52 3.44 1.63 -11.64
C ILE A 52 4.38 1.96 -10.49
N GLY A 53 5.10 3.08 -10.59
CA GLY A 53 6.00 3.54 -9.52
C GLY A 53 5.31 4.30 -8.39
N ASN A 54 4.04 4.69 -8.56
CA ASN A 54 3.27 5.33 -7.49
C ASN A 54 1.82 4.83 -7.49
N PRO A 55 1.47 3.82 -6.68
CA PRO A 55 0.12 3.28 -6.64
C PRO A 55 -0.91 4.27 -6.07
N LEU A 56 -0.50 5.26 -5.25
CA LEU A 56 -1.41 6.26 -4.67
C LEU A 56 -1.99 7.18 -5.76
N LEU A 57 -1.19 7.54 -6.76
CA LEU A 57 -1.70 8.33 -7.90
C LEU A 57 -2.73 7.55 -8.72
N LEU A 58 -2.47 6.28 -8.99
CA LEU A 58 -3.43 5.42 -9.70
C LEU A 58 -4.70 5.19 -8.87
N ALA A 59 -4.56 4.94 -7.57
CA ALA A 59 -5.70 4.84 -6.64
C ALA A 59 -6.54 6.12 -6.62
N THR A 60 -5.89 7.30 -6.66
CA THR A 60 -6.57 8.59 -6.79
C THR A 60 -7.41 8.65 -8.07
N ALA A 61 -6.85 8.26 -9.21
CA ALA A 61 -7.59 8.23 -10.48
C ALA A 61 -8.81 7.29 -10.42
N ILE A 62 -8.61 6.07 -9.90
CA ILE A 62 -9.68 5.06 -9.74
C ILE A 62 -10.80 5.57 -8.82
N SER A 63 -10.45 6.31 -7.76
CA SER A 63 -11.42 6.85 -6.80
C SER A 63 -12.46 7.76 -7.45
N GLN A 64 -12.08 8.43 -8.54
CA GLN A 64 -12.94 9.36 -9.25
C GLN A 64 -13.78 8.71 -10.35
N ARG A 65 -13.36 7.56 -10.87
CA ARG A 65 -14.11 6.82 -11.89
C ARG A 65 -15.24 5.99 -11.29
N THR A 66 -15.02 5.45 -10.10
CA THR A 66 -15.94 4.51 -9.46
C THR A 66 -16.57 5.11 -8.20
N LYS A 67 -17.79 4.68 -7.86
CA LYS A 67 -18.50 5.14 -6.64
C LYS A 67 -18.73 4.05 -5.58
N ARG A 68 -18.34 2.80 -5.86
CA ARG A 68 -18.71 1.64 -5.02
C ARG A 68 -17.58 0.68 -4.69
N ILE A 69 -16.66 0.44 -5.63
CA ILE A 69 -15.58 -0.53 -5.42
C ILE A 69 -14.59 0.01 -4.39
N ASN A 70 -14.11 -0.83 -3.48
CA ASN A 70 -13.03 -0.44 -2.57
C ASN A 70 -11.69 -0.38 -3.32
N ILE A 71 -10.79 0.47 -2.88
CA ILE A 71 -9.54 0.75 -3.58
C ILE A 71 -8.40 0.49 -2.61
N GLY A 72 -7.50 -0.40 -2.98
CA GLY A 72 -6.35 -0.77 -2.17
C GLY A 72 -5.04 -0.59 -2.91
N THR A 73 -3.99 -0.27 -2.18
CA THR A 73 -2.61 -0.47 -2.66
C THR A 73 -2.15 -1.87 -2.26
N ALA A 74 -1.42 -2.57 -3.11
CA ALA A 74 -0.82 -3.89 -2.82
C ALA A 74 0.58 -3.98 -3.45
N ALA A 75 1.53 -3.16 -3.03
CA ALA A 75 1.50 -2.28 -1.85
C ALA A 75 2.41 -1.05 -2.02
N VAL A 76 2.22 -0.02 -1.20
CA VAL A 76 3.14 1.12 -1.09
C VAL A 76 4.42 0.66 -0.39
N VAL A 77 5.59 0.87 -0.99
CA VAL A 77 6.88 0.51 -0.39
C VAL A 77 7.33 1.64 0.54
N LEU A 78 7.02 1.52 1.84
CA LEU A 78 7.19 2.64 2.80
C LEU A 78 8.60 3.23 2.83
N PRO A 79 9.69 2.43 2.77
CA PRO A 79 11.03 3.01 2.80
C PRO A 79 11.35 3.95 1.63
N PHE A 80 10.65 3.85 0.49
CA PHE A 80 10.94 4.63 -0.71
C PHE A 80 10.34 6.04 -0.70
N GLN A 81 9.47 6.36 0.26
CA GLN A 81 8.77 7.65 0.30
C GLN A 81 8.77 8.28 1.70
N HIS A 82 8.53 9.59 1.75
CA HIS A 82 8.43 10.31 3.01
C HIS A 82 7.11 9.92 3.72
N PRO A 83 7.12 9.48 4.99
CA PRO A 83 5.91 8.97 5.64
C PRO A 83 4.79 10.01 5.78
N LEU A 84 5.14 11.29 6.04
CA LEU A 84 4.15 12.37 6.03
C LEU A 84 3.50 12.58 4.64
N ARG A 85 4.24 12.39 3.54
CA ARG A 85 3.68 12.47 2.18
C ARG A 85 2.73 11.32 1.90
N ILE A 86 3.09 10.10 2.32
CA ILE A 86 2.19 8.94 2.25
C ILE A 86 0.91 9.23 3.05
N ALA A 87 1.03 9.77 4.26
CA ALA A 87 -0.13 10.09 5.11
C ALA A 87 -1.05 11.14 4.47
N GLU A 88 -0.49 12.22 3.90
CA GLU A 88 -1.23 13.24 3.15
C GLU A 88 -1.97 12.63 1.95
N ASP A 89 -1.24 11.92 1.10
CA ASP A 89 -1.77 11.38 -0.16
C ASP A 89 -2.86 10.34 0.10
N ALA A 90 -2.65 9.42 1.06
CA ALA A 90 -3.65 8.42 1.43
C ALA A 90 -4.88 9.01 2.14
N ALA A 91 -4.73 10.05 2.97
CA ALA A 91 -5.88 10.75 3.55
C ALA A 91 -6.69 11.48 2.47
N LEU A 92 -6.02 12.08 1.49
CA LEU A 92 -6.68 12.72 0.35
C LEU A 92 -7.45 11.71 -0.49
N ILE A 93 -6.88 10.54 -0.78
CA ILE A 93 -7.59 9.47 -1.51
C ILE A 93 -8.79 8.99 -0.71
N ASP A 94 -8.65 8.84 0.61
CA ASP A 94 -9.74 8.43 1.48
C ASP A 94 -10.94 9.39 1.39
N GLU A 95 -10.68 10.70 1.54
CA GLU A 95 -11.67 11.77 1.36
C GLU A 95 -12.30 11.76 -0.05
N LEU A 96 -11.47 11.73 -1.09
CA LEU A 96 -11.90 11.72 -2.49
C LEU A 96 -12.74 10.48 -2.85
N SER A 97 -12.44 9.35 -2.21
CA SER A 97 -13.15 8.10 -2.43
C SER A 97 -14.43 7.98 -1.60
N GLY A 98 -14.63 8.85 -0.60
CA GLY A 98 -15.73 8.75 0.36
C GLY A 98 -15.56 7.57 1.32
N GLY A 99 -14.32 7.29 1.74
CA GLY A 99 -14.02 6.24 2.71
C GLY A 99 -13.93 4.83 2.11
N ARG A 100 -13.52 4.70 0.85
CA ARG A 100 -13.36 3.41 0.17
C ARG A 100 -11.90 2.98 0.04
N PHE A 101 -10.98 3.76 0.59
CA PHE A 101 -9.55 3.50 0.43
C PHE A 101 -9.01 2.56 1.52
N SER A 102 -8.05 1.73 1.16
CA SER A 102 -7.27 0.90 2.07
C SER A 102 -5.79 1.02 1.71
N LEU A 103 -4.95 1.37 2.70
CA LEU A 103 -3.52 1.52 2.49
C LEU A 103 -2.85 0.16 2.68
N GLY A 104 -2.54 -0.54 1.60
CA GLY A 104 -1.62 -1.67 1.67
C GLY A 104 -0.16 -1.20 1.59
N VAL A 105 0.66 -1.76 2.46
CA VAL A 105 2.04 -1.33 2.71
C VAL A 105 3.00 -2.52 2.67
N GLU A 106 4.23 -2.24 2.24
CA GLU A 106 5.29 -3.22 2.11
C GLU A 106 6.64 -2.62 2.52
N ARG A 107 7.55 -3.48 2.99
CA ARG A 107 8.94 -3.13 3.30
C ARG A 107 9.81 -3.00 2.04
N GLY A 108 9.50 -3.75 1.00
CA GLY A 108 10.29 -3.87 -0.22
C GLY A 108 11.35 -4.97 -0.11
N TRP A 109 11.72 -5.52 -1.26
CA TRP A 109 12.71 -6.59 -1.39
C TRP A 109 13.56 -6.53 -2.66
N GLN A 110 13.14 -5.76 -3.67
CA GLN A 110 13.84 -5.67 -4.96
C GLN A 110 15.14 -4.89 -4.83
N VAL A 111 16.28 -5.59 -4.79
CA VAL A 111 17.61 -4.97 -4.66
C VAL A 111 17.85 -3.85 -5.69
N PRO A 112 17.51 -4.02 -7.00
CA PRO A 112 17.73 -2.95 -7.97
C PRO A 112 16.94 -1.67 -7.69
N GLU A 113 15.74 -1.78 -7.09
CA GLU A 113 14.94 -0.60 -6.72
C GLU A 113 15.59 0.14 -5.55
N PHE A 114 16.07 -0.58 -4.53
CA PHE A 114 16.82 0.01 -3.40
C PHE A 114 18.09 0.73 -3.88
N GLU A 115 18.85 0.10 -4.78
CA GLU A 115 20.04 0.71 -5.37
C GLU A 115 19.70 1.99 -6.15
N ALA A 116 18.65 1.97 -6.96
CA ALA A 116 18.22 3.13 -7.74
C ALA A 116 17.72 4.29 -6.86
N PHE A 117 17.01 4.00 -5.77
CA PHE A 117 16.62 5.00 -4.77
C PHE A 117 17.74 5.39 -3.81
N GLN A 118 18.89 4.73 -3.87
CA GLN A 118 20.05 4.96 -3.00
C GLN A 118 19.71 4.76 -1.51
N ILE A 119 18.92 3.72 -1.21
CA ILE A 119 18.49 3.37 0.14
C ILE A 119 19.19 2.08 0.58
N ASP A 120 19.78 2.10 1.77
CA ASP A 120 20.31 0.88 2.38
C ASP A 120 19.16 -0.08 2.74
N GLN A 121 19.10 -1.20 2.02
CA GLN A 121 18.08 -2.21 2.25
C GLN A 121 18.12 -2.81 3.66
N THR A 122 19.28 -2.80 4.34
CA THR A 122 19.40 -3.34 5.70
C THR A 122 18.64 -2.49 6.72
N ALA A 123 18.51 -1.18 6.47
CA ALA A 123 17.74 -0.24 7.28
C ALA A 123 16.21 -0.32 7.02
N SER A 124 15.78 -0.97 5.93
CA SER A 124 14.37 -0.97 5.48
C SER A 124 13.37 -1.44 6.53
N ARG A 125 13.76 -2.35 7.42
CA ARG A 125 12.89 -2.84 8.50
C ARG A 125 12.58 -1.74 9.52
N GLY A 126 13.61 -1.00 9.93
CA GLY A 126 13.47 0.12 10.85
C GLY A 126 12.70 1.27 10.19
N MET A 127 13.09 1.63 8.95
CA MET A 127 12.39 2.66 8.16
C MET A 127 10.90 2.36 7.99
N PHE A 128 10.55 1.10 7.71
CA PHE A 128 9.14 0.70 7.62
C PHE A 128 8.42 0.90 8.95
N ALA A 129 9.00 0.42 10.05
CA ALA A 129 8.35 0.47 11.37
C ALA A 129 8.10 1.93 11.79
N GLU A 130 9.12 2.77 11.60
CA GLU A 130 9.06 4.20 11.89
C GLU A 130 8.02 4.91 11.01
N ALA A 131 8.04 4.63 9.70
CA ALA A 131 7.06 5.18 8.76
C ALA A 131 5.62 4.82 9.15
N MET A 132 5.40 3.59 9.61
CA MET A 132 4.07 3.12 9.99
C MET A 132 3.55 3.79 11.27
N GLU A 133 4.41 4.03 12.24
CA GLU A 133 4.03 4.81 13.42
C GLU A 133 3.71 6.26 13.04
N ILE A 134 4.58 6.89 12.23
CA ILE A 134 4.40 8.27 11.77
C ILE A 134 3.08 8.45 11.02
N ILE A 135 2.74 7.55 10.10
CA ILE A 135 1.51 7.60 9.31
C ILE A 135 0.27 7.51 10.21
N GLN A 136 0.25 6.58 11.17
CA GLN A 136 -0.88 6.43 12.08
C GLN A 136 -1.05 7.64 13.01
N LYS A 137 0.05 8.19 13.54
CA LYS A 137 0.03 9.43 14.33
C LYS A 137 -0.48 10.61 13.51
N ALA A 138 -0.01 10.74 12.27
CA ALA A 138 -0.44 11.79 11.35
C ALA A 138 -1.96 11.81 11.10
N TRP A 139 -2.62 10.65 11.15
CA TRP A 139 -4.07 10.54 10.97
C TRP A 139 -4.88 10.66 12.26
N THR A 140 -4.35 10.20 13.38
CA THR A 140 -5.11 10.08 14.64
C THR A 140 -4.90 11.23 15.60
N GLU A 141 -3.79 11.96 15.51
CA GLU A 141 -3.46 13.11 16.36
C GLU A 141 -3.73 14.43 15.61
N GLU A 142 -4.12 15.50 16.30
CA GLU A 142 -4.30 16.82 15.67
C GLU A 142 -2.95 17.35 15.15
N SER A 143 -1.97 17.42 16.04
CA SER A 143 -0.54 17.63 15.76
C SER A 143 0.31 16.66 16.58
N PHE A 144 1.53 16.38 16.13
CA PHE A 144 2.44 15.49 16.83
C PHE A 144 3.92 15.82 16.56
N SER A 145 4.79 15.44 17.48
CA SER A 145 6.24 15.42 17.28
C SER A 145 6.72 13.98 17.23
N TYR A 146 7.83 13.74 16.55
CA TYR A 146 8.41 12.42 16.41
C TYR A 146 9.94 12.51 16.44
N GLU A 147 10.57 11.61 17.19
CA GLU A 147 12.02 11.49 17.30
C GLU A 147 12.38 10.02 17.10
N GLY A 148 12.80 9.69 15.87
CA GLY A 148 13.22 8.35 15.49
C GLY A 148 14.60 8.34 14.85
N GLU A 149 15.04 7.13 14.48
CA GLU A 149 16.37 6.89 13.90
C GLU A 149 16.46 7.43 12.46
N TYR A 150 15.38 7.29 11.68
CA TYR A 150 15.34 7.66 10.27
C TYR A 150 14.67 9.00 10.02
N ARG A 151 13.73 9.42 10.88
CA ARG A 151 12.93 10.65 10.74
C ARG A 151 12.76 11.30 12.10
N SER A 152 12.81 12.63 12.11
CA SER A 152 12.49 13.44 13.27
C SER A 152 11.81 14.72 12.83
N PHE A 153 10.76 15.13 13.53
CA PHE A 153 10.04 16.36 13.27
C PHE A 153 9.32 16.85 14.53
N LYS A 154 8.98 18.14 14.53
CA LYS A 154 8.40 18.81 15.69
C LYS A 154 7.11 19.50 15.29
N ASP A 155 6.05 19.24 16.06
CA ASP A 155 4.74 19.89 15.96
C ASP A 155 4.19 19.93 14.52
N VAL A 156 4.10 18.75 13.90
CA VAL A 156 3.58 18.56 12.55
C VAL A 156 2.11 18.19 12.59
N SER A 157 1.33 18.76 11.67
CA SER A 157 -0.06 18.39 11.41
C SER A 157 -0.21 18.01 9.94
N VAL A 158 -0.87 16.87 9.67
CA VAL A 158 -1.18 16.41 8.32
C VAL A 158 -2.63 16.75 7.97
N TYR A 159 -2.83 17.28 6.75
CA TYR A 159 -4.14 17.61 6.20
C TYR A 159 -4.27 17.11 4.75
N PRO A 160 -5.47 16.64 4.34
CA PRO A 160 -6.66 16.45 5.18
C PRO A 160 -6.44 15.31 6.21
N LYS A 161 -7.33 15.20 7.19
CA LYS A 161 -7.45 13.96 7.98
C LYS A 161 -8.33 12.99 7.19
N PRO A 162 -8.14 11.66 7.33
CA PRO A 162 -9.00 10.70 6.66
C PRO A 162 -10.46 10.78 7.14
N VAL A 163 -11.40 10.47 6.25
CA VAL A 163 -12.84 10.38 6.57
C VAL A 163 -13.12 9.11 7.38
N GLN A 164 -12.42 8.01 7.10
CA GLN A 164 -12.51 6.78 7.88
C GLN A 164 -11.86 6.96 9.26
N LYS A 165 -12.47 6.35 10.29
CA LYS A 165 -12.00 6.39 11.69
C LYS A 165 -11.63 5.00 12.20
N PRO A 166 -10.52 4.86 12.96
CA PRO A 166 -9.56 5.90 13.32
C PRO A 166 -8.71 6.40 12.14
N HIS A 167 -8.58 5.59 11.09
CA HIS A 167 -7.89 5.89 9.83
C HIS A 167 -8.33 4.87 8.76
N PRO A 168 -7.89 4.98 7.49
CA PRO A 168 -8.16 3.97 6.48
C PRO A 168 -7.58 2.60 6.90
N PRO A 169 -8.24 1.48 6.58
CA PRO A 169 -7.69 0.16 6.85
C PRO A 169 -6.26 0.01 6.30
N ILE A 170 -5.34 -0.47 7.14
CA ILE A 170 -3.96 -0.75 6.75
C ILE A 170 -3.81 -2.26 6.53
N TYR A 171 -3.22 -2.62 5.39
CA TYR A 171 -2.91 -3.99 5.02
C TYR A 171 -1.40 -4.16 4.88
N GLN A 172 -0.77 -5.08 5.61
CA GLN A 172 0.66 -5.34 5.48
C GLN A 172 0.92 -6.51 4.56
N THR A 173 1.81 -6.37 3.57
CA THR A 173 2.30 -7.55 2.86
C THR A 173 3.18 -8.41 3.78
N VAL A 174 2.98 -9.72 3.72
CA VAL A 174 3.67 -10.68 4.59
C VAL A 174 4.26 -11.82 3.77
N VAL A 175 5.51 -12.15 4.08
CA VAL A 175 6.27 -13.22 3.42
C VAL A 175 7.10 -13.99 4.45
N THR A 176 7.76 -13.29 5.37
CA THR A 176 8.62 -13.91 6.39
C THR A 176 7.88 -14.10 7.72
N PRO A 177 8.27 -15.08 8.56
CA PRO A 177 7.67 -15.27 9.89
C PRO A 177 7.56 -13.99 10.73
N GLY A 178 8.63 -13.18 10.77
CA GLY A 178 8.63 -11.91 11.51
C GLY A 178 7.68 -10.85 10.93
N SER A 179 7.33 -10.93 9.64
CA SER A 179 6.31 -10.02 9.07
C SER A 179 4.89 -10.41 9.47
N TYR A 180 4.61 -11.72 9.63
CA TYR A 180 3.34 -12.23 10.16
C TYR A 180 3.17 -11.88 11.64
N ASP A 181 4.17 -12.19 12.47
CA ASP A 181 4.18 -11.91 13.91
C ASP A 181 3.95 -10.42 14.22
N ARG A 182 4.64 -9.52 13.50
CA ARG A 182 4.41 -8.08 13.64
C ARG A 182 3.00 -7.67 13.24
N ALA A 183 2.49 -8.16 12.11
CA ALA A 183 1.15 -7.81 11.66
C ALA A 183 0.08 -8.27 12.66
N GLY A 184 0.22 -9.49 13.22
CA GLY A 184 -0.67 -10.04 14.23
C GLY A 184 -0.65 -9.24 15.53
N SER A 185 0.54 -8.99 16.08
CA SER A 185 0.71 -8.20 17.32
C SER A 185 0.22 -6.74 17.21
N GLN A 186 0.15 -6.19 16.01
CA GLN A 186 -0.38 -4.84 15.74
C GLN A 186 -1.85 -4.83 15.29
N GLY A 187 -2.50 -6.00 15.18
CA GLY A 187 -3.89 -6.11 14.72
C GLY A 187 -4.10 -5.65 13.27
N LEU A 188 -3.05 -5.66 12.44
CA LEU A 188 -3.13 -5.26 11.05
C LEU A 188 -3.73 -6.35 10.18
N SER A 189 -4.44 -5.99 9.12
CA SER A 189 -4.81 -6.95 8.09
C SER A 189 -3.58 -7.32 7.26
N ILE A 190 -3.55 -8.51 6.66
CA ILE A 190 -2.42 -8.98 5.86
C ILE A 190 -2.77 -9.17 4.38
N ILE A 191 -1.79 -8.92 3.52
CA ILE A 191 -1.77 -9.33 2.10
C ILE A 191 -0.71 -10.42 1.96
N ARG A 192 -1.08 -11.56 1.41
CA ARG A 192 -0.16 -12.69 1.19
C ARG A 192 -0.35 -13.24 -0.21
N SER A 193 0.71 -13.80 -0.76
CA SER A 193 0.72 -14.39 -2.10
C SER A 193 1.15 -15.85 -2.06
N LEU A 194 0.49 -16.68 -2.86
CA LEU A 194 0.89 -18.07 -3.10
C LEU A 194 1.96 -18.19 -4.20
N ASN A 195 2.30 -17.09 -4.88
CA ASN A 195 3.20 -17.13 -6.04
C ASN A 195 4.68 -17.25 -5.67
N PHE A 196 5.04 -17.01 -4.39
CA PHE A 196 6.43 -16.88 -3.97
C PHE A 196 6.86 -17.90 -2.90
N VAL A 197 5.91 -18.60 -2.27
CA VAL A 197 6.13 -19.49 -1.14
C VAL A 197 5.24 -20.72 -1.22
N SER A 198 5.64 -21.82 -0.59
CA SER A 198 4.81 -23.04 -0.53
C SER A 198 3.57 -22.83 0.33
N ILE A 199 2.56 -23.68 0.13
CA ILE A 199 1.34 -23.66 0.95
C ILE A 199 1.66 -23.90 2.44
N ASP A 200 2.61 -24.77 2.76
CA ASP A 200 3.06 -25.04 4.14
C ASP A 200 3.67 -23.79 4.78
N THR A 201 4.42 -23.00 4.00
CA THR A 201 5.01 -21.73 4.48
C THR A 201 3.90 -20.72 4.80
N VAL A 202 2.85 -20.69 3.98
CA VAL A 202 1.69 -19.82 4.19
C VAL A 202 0.89 -20.25 5.41
N GLU A 203 0.67 -21.55 5.60
CA GLU A 203 0.01 -22.09 6.79
C GLU A 203 0.79 -21.73 8.06
N ALA A 204 2.11 -22.00 8.08
CA ALA A 204 2.96 -21.67 9.21
C ALA A 204 2.95 -20.17 9.53
N GLY A 205 3.02 -19.31 8.52
CA GLY A 205 2.91 -17.85 8.70
C GLY A 205 1.54 -17.42 9.24
N THR A 206 0.46 -18.04 8.77
CA THR A 206 -0.90 -17.75 9.24
C THR A 206 -1.06 -18.12 10.71
N ASN A 207 -0.54 -19.26 11.13
CA ASN A 207 -0.56 -19.67 12.53
C ASN A 207 0.19 -18.67 13.44
N LEU A 208 1.27 -18.04 12.95
CA LEU A 208 1.97 -16.99 13.69
C LEU A 208 1.18 -15.68 13.76
N TYR A 209 0.39 -15.36 12.74
CA TYR A 209 -0.46 -14.18 12.72
C TYR A 209 -1.67 -14.30 13.66
N GLU A 210 -2.19 -15.51 13.81
CA GLU A 210 -3.38 -15.80 14.63
C GLU A 210 -3.07 -16.10 16.11
N ALA A 211 -1.79 -16.26 16.46
CA ALA A 211 -1.32 -16.55 17.82
C ALA A 211 -1.36 -15.31 18.73
#